data_AF-A0A401NMY3-F1
#
_entry.id   AF-A0A401NMY3-F1
#
_cell.length_a   1.000
_cell.length_b   1.000
_cell.length_c   1.000
_cell.angle_alpha   90.00
_cell.angle_beta   90.00
_cell.angle_gamma   90.00
#
_symmetry.space_group_name_H-M   'P 1'
#
loop_
_entity.id
_entity.type
_entity.pdbx_description
1 polymer ?
#
loop_
_entity_poly.entity_id
_entity_poly.type
_entity_poly.pdbx_seq_one_letter_code
_entity_poly.pdbx_strand_id
1 'polypeptide(L)'
;MECSLLHTFLKVTDSINPVLTCVPTYLTLRELLWKGEKFYLLSTSLQNVKLNVPKGYQVTGVFMKNWDLLDEHGACTSDQDCEDAYRVCKMLDIPFHQISYVKEYWHEVFSNLVKEYEMGRTPNPDIMCNKNIKFKYLLQFAVEMLGADAMATGHYARTSQHDEEVFQNKPTGITEDSCNNHCKDAVKLLQAADTKKDQTFFLSQISQHALRHTIFPLGALRKNVVKELAAEAGFHHVLKRKESMGICFIGERNFENFILEYLEPRPGNFVSIEDGKVMGTHKGWFLFTLGQRARIGGQRDAWFVVDKEINTGDVFVAPGTTHPALYRNSLQIDPVHWIAQDAPLELLRDRVMQCSFRFQHQMPLVLCQLIFNPDDTVWVTLANPVRAATPGQFAVLYKDQECLGSGKIKELGPSIYMLQQGEGAELARPRRLT
;
A
#
# COMPACT_ATOMS: atom_id res chain seq x y z
N MET A 1 -6.30 1.99 11.87
CA MET A 1 -5.91 2.20 10.45
C MET A 1 -6.94 1.43 9.63
N GLU A 2 -8.12 1.96 9.33
CA GLU A 2 -8.59 3.30 8.95
C GLU A 2 -8.49 3.59 7.43
N CYS A 3 -9.62 3.48 6.73
CA CYS A 3 -9.79 3.60 5.27
C CYS A 3 -11.23 4.12 4.91
N SER A 4 -11.63 4.03 3.63
CA SER A 4 -12.97 4.29 3.01
C SER A 4 -13.57 5.71 3.07
N LEU A 5 -13.34 6.56 2.04
CA LEU A 5 -14.32 7.45 1.37
C LEU A 5 -13.74 8.77 0.80
N LEU A 6 -13.83 8.85 -0.53
CA LEU A 6 -14.41 9.94 -1.34
C LEU A 6 -13.79 11.34 -1.47
N HIS A 7 -13.88 11.92 -2.69
CA HIS A 7 -13.06 13.02 -3.30
C HIS A 7 -13.73 13.62 -4.61
N THR A 8 -13.16 14.54 -5.45
CA THR A 8 -13.47 14.78 -6.94
C THR A 8 -12.68 15.86 -7.77
N PHE A 9 -12.52 15.72 -9.13
CA PHE A 9 -11.63 16.50 -10.09
C PHE A 9 -12.10 16.55 -11.59
N LEU A 10 -11.59 17.44 -12.50
CA LEU A 10 -12.35 18.26 -13.51
C LEU A 10 -11.84 18.70 -14.96
N LYS A 11 -12.73 18.86 -16.01
CA LYS A 11 -12.88 19.45 -17.45
C LYS A 11 -13.22 20.91 -17.82
N VAL A 12 -14.01 21.02 -18.93
CA VAL A 12 -14.29 22.06 -19.98
C VAL A 12 -13.75 21.86 -21.44
N THR A 13 -14.64 22.01 -22.43
CA THR A 13 -14.37 22.31 -23.87
C THR A 13 -15.17 23.53 -24.36
N ASP A 14 -14.84 24.06 -25.55
CA ASP A 14 -15.32 25.35 -26.08
C ASP A 14 -16.83 25.44 -26.39
N SER A 15 -17.54 26.37 -25.75
CA SER A 15 -18.56 27.23 -26.38
C SER A 15 -19.10 28.30 -25.41
N ILE A 16 -19.71 29.35 -25.96
CA ILE A 16 -19.99 30.62 -25.27
C ILE A 16 -21.37 30.59 -24.58
N ASN A 17 -21.39 30.84 -23.26
CA ASN A 17 -22.42 31.68 -22.61
C ASN A 17 -22.03 32.07 -21.17
N PRO A 18 -22.32 33.30 -20.69
CA PRO A 18 -21.97 33.74 -19.35
C PRO A 18 -23.07 33.48 -18.30
N VAL A 19 -22.70 33.71 -17.03
CA VAL A 19 -23.51 33.66 -15.79
C VAL A 19 -23.50 32.30 -15.06
N LEU A 20 -22.52 32.14 -14.17
CA LEU A 20 -22.67 31.50 -12.85
C LEU A 20 -21.51 31.95 -11.93
N THR A 21 -21.76 31.97 -10.62
CA THR A 21 -20.89 32.60 -9.61
C THR A 21 -19.69 31.72 -9.23
N CYS A 22 -18.47 32.29 -9.24
CA CYS A 22 -17.25 31.56 -8.89
C CYS A 22 -17.05 31.35 -7.38
N VAL A 23 -16.70 30.12 -7.00
CA VAL A 23 -16.12 29.75 -5.70
C VAL A 23 -14.66 29.30 -5.96
N PRO A 24 -13.67 29.59 -5.09
CA PRO A 24 -12.26 29.27 -5.35
C PRO A 24 -11.99 27.75 -5.41
N THR A 25 -11.76 27.23 -6.61
CA THR A 25 -11.73 25.78 -6.93
C THR A 25 -10.61 25.00 -6.23
N TYR A 26 -9.59 25.69 -5.72
CA TYR A 26 -8.48 25.09 -4.96
C TYR A 26 -8.86 24.64 -3.54
N LEU A 27 -9.92 25.22 -2.96
CA LEU A 27 -10.50 24.68 -1.73
C LEU A 27 -11.30 23.41 -2.02
N THR A 28 -12.09 23.40 -3.09
CA THR A 28 -12.99 22.28 -3.43
C THR A 28 -12.24 20.95 -3.50
N LEU A 29 -11.11 20.90 -4.21
CA LEU A 29 -10.26 19.70 -4.28
C LEU A 29 -9.77 19.22 -2.90
N ARG A 30 -9.48 20.16 -1.98
CA ARG A 30 -8.92 19.88 -0.65
C ARG A 30 -9.98 19.52 0.38
N GLU A 31 -11.15 20.13 0.30
CA GLU A 31 -12.37 19.78 1.05
C GLU A 31 -12.83 18.36 0.71
N LEU A 32 -12.65 17.99 -0.56
CA LEU A 32 -13.06 16.71 -1.10
C LEU A 32 -12.28 15.52 -0.56
N LEU A 33 -10.96 15.62 -0.36
CA LEU A 33 -10.10 14.43 -0.31
C LEU A 33 -10.05 13.67 1.04
N TRP A 34 -11.17 13.47 1.75
CA TRP A 34 -11.11 13.05 3.16
C TRP A 34 -10.47 11.66 3.46
N LYS A 35 -10.74 10.59 2.70
CA LYS A 35 -10.14 9.24 2.93
C LYS A 35 -9.92 8.40 1.66
N GLY A 36 -8.72 7.84 1.50
CA GLY A 36 -8.31 7.18 0.26
C GLY A 36 -8.98 5.85 -0.14
N GLU A 37 -8.37 5.29 -1.19
CA GLU A 37 -8.48 3.93 -1.74
C GLU A 37 -9.71 3.53 -2.59
N LYS A 38 -10.91 4.11 -2.43
CA LYS A 38 -12.12 3.65 -3.18
C LYS A 38 -12.67 4.59 -4.26
N PHE A 39 -12.17 5.82 -4.39
CA PHE A 39 -12.80 6.85 -5.24
C PHE A 39 -11.76 7.68 -6.01
N TYR A 40 -12.02 7.94 -7.30
CA TYR A 40 -10.99 8.37 -8.27
C TYR A 40 -11.52 9.32 -9.33
N LEU A 41 -10.66 10.24 -9.80
CA LEU A 41 -11.14 11.58 -10.09
C LEU A 41 -10.37 12.22 -11.21
N LEU A 42 -11.08 12.73 -12.19
CA LEU A 42 -10.52 12.78 -13.53
C LEU A 42 -10.49 14.22 -14.00
N SER A 43 -9.34 14.83 -13.75
CA SER A 43 -9.06 16.20 -14.09
C SER A 43 -8.43 16.33 -15.46
N THR A 44 -8.63 17.48 -16.04
CA THR A 44 -8.46 17.76 -17.44
C THR A 44 -8.39 19.33 -17.55
N SER A 45 -7.57 20.00 -18.38
CA SER A 45 -7.34 21.50 -18.25
C SER A 45 -7.94 22.44 -19.34
N LEU A 46 -8.65 23.51 -18.96
CA LEU A 46 -9.17 24.56 -19.86
C LEU A 46 -8.09 25.58 -20.26
N GLN A 47 -8.02 26.01 -21.53
CA GLN A 47 -7.21 27.16 -21.97
C GLN A 47 -8.04 28.38 -22.43
N ASN A 48 -8.08 29.40 -21.57
CA ASN A 48 -8.23 30.85 -21.83
C ASN A 48 -9.31 31.40 -22.81
N VAL A 49 -10.29 32.14 -22.25
CA VAL A 49 -10.79 33.41 -22.84
C VAL A 49 -10.84 34.51 -21.76
N LYS A 50 -10.52 35.75 -22.16
CA LYS A 50 -10.29 36.95 -21.31
C LYS A 50 -11.38 37.25 -20.26
N LEU A 51 -10.98 37.25 -18.98
CA LEU A 51 -11.19 38.30 -17.94
C LEU A 51 -10.71 37.76 -16.57
N ASN A 52 -10.44 38.64 -15.59
CA ASN A 52 -9.80 38.27 -14.31
C ASN A 52 -10.62 37.30 -13.45
N VAL A 53 -10.38 35.99 -13.58
CA VAL A 53 -11.02 34.92 -12.78
C VAL A 53 -9.97 33.86 -12.38
N PRO A 54 -9.99 33.31 -11.14
CA PRO A 54 -9.09 32.21 -10.75
C PRO A 54 -9.37 30.93 -11.56
N LYS A 55 -8.30 30.16 -11.87
CA LYS A 55 -8.41 28.93 -12.67
C LYS A 55 -9.25 27.86 -11.96
N GLY A 56 -10.09 27.20 -12.74
CA GLY A 56 -10.96 26.10 -12.36
C GLY A 56 -11.33 25.27 -13.59
N TYR A 57 -12.40 24.49 -13.49
CA TYR A 57 -12.69 23.36 -14.37
C TYR A 57 -14.12 22.75 -14.11
N GLN A 58 -14.51 21.61 -14.71
CA GLN A 58 -15.78 20.83 -14.43
C GLN A 58 -15.56 19.31 -14.12
N VAL A 59 -15.83 18.80 -12.90
CA VAL A 59 -15.47 17.42 -12.38
C VAL A 59 -15.99 16.20 -13.19
N THR A 60 -15.27 15.05 -13.12
CA THR A 60 -15.87 13.69 -13.08
C THR A 60 -15.38 12.85 -11.88
N GLY A 61 -16.31 12.23 -11.13
CA GLY A 61 -16.04 11.28 -10.04
C GLY A 61 -16.32 9.82 -10.40
N VAL A 62 -15.49 8.90 -9.93
CA VAL A 62 -15.57 7.46 -10.23
C VAL A 62 -15.51 6.61 -8.97
N PHE A 63 -16.55 5.80 -8.74
CA PHE A 63 -16.61 4.77 -7.68
C PHE A 63 -16.32 3.39 -8.24
N MET A 64 -15.49 2.60 -7.54
CA MET A 64 -15.16 1.23 -7.96
C MET A 64 -15.78 0.18 -7.03
N LYS A 65 -16.57 -0.75 -7.58
CA LYS A 65 -16.96 -2.01 -6.93
C LYS A 65 -15.93 -3.09 -7.29
N ASN A 66 -15.07 -3.47 -6.35
CA ASN A 66 -13.99 -4.45 -6.57
C ASN A 66 -14.17 -5.77 -5.82
N TRP A 67 -15.24 -5.88 -5.04
CA TRP A 67 -15.64 -7.11 -4.36
C TRP A 67 -17.15 -7.24 -4.49
N ASP A 68 -17.66 -8.45 -4.70
CA ASP A 68 -19.08 -8.71 -4.54
C ASP A 68 -19.34 -9.34 -3.18
N LEU A 69 -20.36 -8.84 -2.49
CA LEU A 69 -20.77 -9.32 -1.17
C LEU A 69 -21.97 -10.27 -1.27
N LEU A 70 -22.53 -10.46 -2.47
CA LEU A 70 -23.65 -11.39 -2.69
C LEU A 70 -23.24 -12.87 -2.62
N ASP A 71 -21.95 -13.16 -2.81
CA ASP A 71 -21.40 -14.53 -2.76
C ASP A 71 -21.08 -15.01 -1.33
N GLU A 72 -21.21 -14.14 -0.31
CA GLU A 72 -20.80 -14.40 1.08
C GLU A 72 -21.82 -13.82 2.07
N HIS A 73 -21.91 -14.34 3.30
CA HIS A 73 -22.93 -13.91 4.29
C HIS A 73 -22.67 -12.54 4.98
N GLY A 74 -22.15 -11.55 4.23
CA GLY A 74 -21.77 -10.23 4.73
C GLY A 74 -22.87 -9.16 4.62
N ALA A 75 -22.83 -8.17 5.51
CA ALA A 75 -23.66 -6.97 5.37
C ALA A 75 -23.12 -6.07 4.25
N CYS A 76 -23.99 -5.60 3.34
CA CYS A 76 -23.55 -4.79 2.19
C CYS A 76 -23.10 -3.38 2.60
N THR A 77 -21.81 -3.23 2.88
CA THR A 77 -21.18 -1.93 3.16
C THR A 77 -20.84 -1.17 1.88
N SER A 78 -20.61 -1.87 0.76
CA SER A 78 -20.22 -1.24 -0.51
C SER A 78 -21.30 -0.37 -1.12
N ASP A 79 -22.58 -0.77 -1.03
CA ASP A 79 -23.69 0.03 -1.57
C ASP A 79 -23.87 1.33 -0.78
N GLN A 80 -23.65 1.29 0.53
CA GLN A 80 -23.70 2.48 1.37
C GLN A 80 -22.51 3.42 1.14
N ASP A 81 -21.31 2.87 0.89
CA ASP A 81 -20.16 3.66 0.44
C ASP A 81 -20.46 4.35 -0.92
N CYS A 82 -21.14 3.65 -1.84
CA CYS A 82 -21.51 4.16 -3.17
C CYS A 82 -22.64 5.21 -3.14
N GLU A 83 -23.60 5.07 -2.24
CA GLU A 83 -24.68 6.06 -2.04
C GLU A 83 -24.15 7.34 -1.38
N ASP A 84 -23.27 7.23 -0.38
CA ASP A 84 -22.56 8.40 0.14
C ASP A 84 -21.64 9.01 -0.94
N ALA A 85 -21.12 8.20 -1.86
CA ALA A 85 -20.36 8.67 -3.01
C ALA A 85 -21.18 9.57 -3.93
N TYR A 86 -22.32 9.06 -4.36
CA TYR A 86 -23.26 9.74 -5.23
C TYR A 86 -23.79 11.04 -4.59
N ARG A 87 -24.03 11.06 -3.27
CA ARG A 87 -24.48 12.27 -2.54
C ARG A 87 -23.47 13.41 -2.58
N VAL A 88 -22.18 13.13 -2.32
CA VAL A 88 -21.14 14.16 -2.40
C VAL A 88 -21.02 14.70 -3.82
N CYS A 89 -21.07 13.82 -4.83
CA CYS A 89 -21.11 14.28 -6.23
C CYS A 89 -22.34 15.14 -6.55
N LYS A 90 -23.51 14.76 -6.04
CA LYS A 90 -24.74 15.53 -6.24
C LYS A 90 -24.72 16.89 -5.54
N MET A 91 -24.10 17.00 -4.35
CA MET A 91 -23.97 18.25 -3.60
C MET A 91 -23.05 19.27 -4.28
N LEU A 92 -22.09 18.79 -5.08
CA LEU A 92 -21.07 19.61 -5.75
C LEU A 92 -21.40 19.90 -7.22
N ASP A 93 -22.51 19.36 -7.75
CA ASP A 93 -22.96 19.45 -9.15
C ASP A 93 -21.96 18.85 -10.16
N ILE A 94 -21.64 17.56 -9.95
CA ILE A 94 -20.54 16.91 -10.65
C ILE A 94 -20.88 15.48 -11.15
N PRO A 95 -20.57 15.14 -12.41
CA PRO A 95 -20.68 13.79 -12.95
C PRO A 95 -20.16 12.66 -12.04
N PHE A 96 -20.90 11.56 -12.03
CA PHE A 96 -20.61 10.38 -11.23
C PHE A 96 -20.72 9.11 -12.09
N HIS A 97 -19.68 8.28 -12.06
CA HIS A 97 -19.67 6.95 -12.67
C HIS A 97 -19.42 5.90 -11.60
N GLN A 98 -20.14 4.77 -11.72
CA GLN A 98 -19.84 3.55 -11.00
C GLN A 98 -19.28 2.53 -11.99
N ILE A 99 -18.16 1.89 -11.64
CA ILE A 99 -17.54 0.83 -12.42
C ILE A 99 -17.26 -0.39 -11.54
N SER A 100 -17.14 -1.56 -12.17
CA SER A 100 -16.87 -2.83 -11.51
C SER A 100 -15.51 -3.35 -11.96
N TYR A 101 -14.64 -3.66 -10.99
CA TYR A 101 -13.40 -4.41 -11.20
C TYR A 101 -13.34 -5.66 -10.31
N VAL A 102 -14.50 -6.28 -10.02
CA VAL A 102 -14.57 -7.51 -9.22
C VAL A 102 -13.71 -8.61 -9.83
N LYS A 103 -13.77 -8.78 -11.15
CA LYS A 103 -13.02 -9.80 -11.90
C LYS A 103 -11.51 -9.51 -11.86
N GLU A 104 -11.11 -8.28 -12.14
CA GLU A 104 -9.72 -7.84 -12.17
C GLU A 104 -9.11 -7.96 -10.77
N TYR A 105 -9.80 -7.48 -9.73
CA TYR A 105 -9.38 -7.62 -8.34
C TYR A 105 -9.24 -9.10 -7.93
N TRP A 106 -10.19 -9.95 -8.34
CA TRP A 106 -10.13 -11.38 -8.07
C TRP A 106 -8.88 -12.03 -8.66
N HIS A 107 -8.54 -11.76 -9.92
CA HIS A 107 -7.40 -12.37 -10.59
C HIS A 107 -6.05 -11.74 -10.18
N GLU A 108 -5.97 -10.41 -10.15
CA GLU A 108 -4.72 -9.64 -10.03
C GLU A 108 -4.33 -9.32 -8.57
N VAL A 109 -5.24 -9.50 -7.60
CA VAL A 109 -4.99 -9.24 -6.18
C VAL A 109 -5.34 -10.48 -5.34
N PHE A 110 -6.59 -10.93 -5.37
CA PHE A 110 -7.09 -11.92 -4.42
C PHE A 110 -6.54 -13.33 -4.65
N SER A 111 -6.54 -13.80 -5.90
CA SER A 111 -5.98 -15.11 -6.27
C SER A 111 -4.49 -15.24 -5.91
N ASN A 112 -3.73 -14.15 -6.00
CA ASN A 112 -2.34 -14.11 -5.55
C ASN A 112 -2.23 -14.08 -4.02
N LEU A 113 -3.10 -13.34 -3.32
CA LEU A 113 -3.15 -13.34 -1.86
C LEU A 113 -3.39 -14.74 -1.29
N VAL A 114 -4.35 -15.50 -1.83
CA VAL A 114 -4.65 -16.87 -1.38
C VAL A 114 -3.44 -17.79 -1.59
N LYS A 115 -2.78 -17.73 -2.76
CA LYS A 115 -1.56 -18.51 -3.05
C LYS A 115 -0.41 -18.17 -2.12
N GLU A 116 -0.17 -16.89 -1.84
CA GLU A 116 0.91 -16.46 -0.95
C GLU A 116 0.68 -16.95 0.49
N TYR A 117 -0.56 -16.95 0.97
CA TYR A 117 -0.93 -17.55 2.25
C TYR A 117 -0.69 -19.06 2.27
N GLU A 118 -1.11 -19.78 1.23
CA GLU A 118 -0.84 -21.22 1.09
C GLU A 118 0.66 -21.53 1.13
N MET A 119 1.47 -20.73 0.44
CA MET A 119 2.95 -20.78 0.47
C MET A 119 3.57 -20.27 1.78
N GLY A 120 2.78 -20.12 2.86
CA GLY A 120 3.25 -19.74 4.18
C GLY A 120 3.74 -18.31 4.31
N ARG A 121 3.52 -17.45 3.31
CA ARG A 121 3.85 -16.03 3.34
C ARG A 121 2.65 -15.21 3.87
N THR A 122 2.88 -13.96 4.24
CA THR A 122 1.80 -13.02 4.58
C THR A 122 1.82 -11.90 3.53
N PRO A 123 0.96 -11.94 2.49
CA PRO A 123 0.93 -10.94 1.43
C PRO A 123 0.42 -9.58 1.90
N ASN A 124 0.69 -8.54 1.10
CA ASN A 124 0.08 -7.22 1.26
C ASN A 124 -0.86 -6.91 0.07
N PRO A 125 -2.19 -7.14 0.20
CA PRO A 125 -3.12 -6.95 -0.91
C PRO A 125 -3.32 -5.48 -1.27
N ASP A 126 -3.16 -4.55 -0.33
CA ASP A 126 -3.43 -3.14 -0.56
C ASP A 126 -2.37 -2.51 -1.49
N ILE A 127 -1.10 -2.92 -1.35
CA ILE A 127 -0.02 -2.61 -2.32
C ILE A 127 -0.37 -3.12 -3.72
N MET A 128 -0.80 -4.38 -3.83
CA MET A 128 -1.16 -4.98 -5.13
C MET A 128 -2.42 -4.34 -5.73
N CYS A 129 -3.38 -3.94 -4.91
CA CYS A 129 -4.57 -3.22 -5.37
C CYS A 129 -4.23 -1.81 -5.89
N ASN A 130 -3.29 -1.13 -5.24
CA ASN A 130 -2.70 0.11 -5.76
C ASN A 130 -2.03 -0.12 -7.11
N LYS A 131 -1.09 -1.06 -7.21
CA LYS A 131 -0.41 -1.40 -8.47
C LYS A 131 -1.38 -1.76 -9.60
N ASN A 132 -2.24 -2.76 -9.38
CA ASN A 132 -2.94 -3.47 -10.46
C ASN A 132 -4.32 -2.91 -10.77
N ILE A 133 -5.04 -2.32 -9.80
CA ILE A 133 -6.43 -1.87 -10.01
C ILE A 133 -6.47 -0.34 -10.14
N LYS A 134 -5.99 0.34 -9.09
CA LYS A 134 -6.20 1.78 -8.91
C LYS A 134 -5.31 2.63 -9.82
N PHE A 135 -4.05 2.22 -10.02
CA PHE A 135 -3.07 2.94 -10.85
C PHE A 135 -2.82 2.28 -12.22
N LYS A 136 -3.59 1.23 -12.57
CA LYS A 136 -3.57 0.55 -13.88
C LYS A 136 -4.95 0.58 -14.53
N TYR A 137 -5.86 -0.35 -14.22
CA TYR A 137 -7.17 -0.45 -14.90
C TYR A 137 -8.00 0.83 -14.83
N LEU A 138 -7.98 1.48 -13.68
CA LEU A 138 -8.74 2.71 -13.47
C LEU A 138 -8.13 3.93 -14.16
N LEU A 139 -6.80 4.07 -14.12
CA LEU A 139 -6.12 5.12 -14.87
C LEU A 139 -6.34 4.92 -16.37
N GLN A 140 -6.32 3.67 -16.84
CA GLN A 140 -6.69 3.32 -18.21
C GLN A 140 -8.13 3.73 -18.54
N PHE A 141 -9.11 3.30 -17.73
CA PHE A 141 -10.52 3.69 -17.91
C PHE A 141 -10.70 5.20 -17.94
N ALA A 142 -9.99 5.91 -17.06
CA ALA A 142 -10.02 7.36 -17.00
C ALA A 142 -9.58 8.01 -18.31
N VAL A 143 -8.40 7.62 -18.81
CA VAL A 143 -7.82 8.18 -20.03
C VAL A 143 -8.63 7.78 -21.25
N GLU A 144 -8.93 6.49 -21.39
CA GLU A 144 -9.49 5.92 -22.63
C GLU A 144 -11.01 6.10 -22.75
N MET A 145 -11.77 5.97 -21.65
CA MET A 145 -13.24 6.03 -21.68
C MET A 145 -13.80 7.40 -21.28
N LEU A 146 -13.10 8.14 -20.41
CA LEU A 146 -13.54 9.45 -19.92
C LEU A 146 -12.69 10.62 -20.45
N GLY A 147 -11.66 10.35 -21.27
CA GLY A 147 -10.82 11.37 -21.88
C GLY A 147 -9.96 12.14 -20.88
N ALA A 148 -9.56 11.51 -19.77
CA ALA A 148 -8.84 12.17 -18.70
C ALA A 148 -7.40 12.57 -19.09
N ASP A 149 -6.98 13.81 -18.77
CA ASP A 149 -5.59 14.28 -18.86
C ASP A 149 -4.83 13.84 -17.58
N ALA A 150 -5.53 13.74 -16.43
CA ALA A 150 -4.99 13.41 -15.12
C ALA A 150 -5.98 12.62 -14.25
N MET A 151 -5.48 11.67 -13.45
CA MET A 151 -6.18 11.10 -12.31
C MET A 151 -5.80 11.84 -11.03
N ALA A 152 -6.67 11.83 -10.03
CA ALA A 152 -6.35 12.29 -8.69
C ALA A 152 -6.97 11.38 -7.63
N THR A 153 -6.28 11.28 -6.50
CA THR A 153 -6.62 10.36 -5.41
C THR A 153 -6.34 11.02 -4.06
N GLY A 154 -7.13 10.69 -3.04
CA GLY A 154 -6.89 11.10 -1.66
C GLY A 154 -6.01 10.11 -0.91
N HIS A 155 -4.96 9.62 -1.56
CA HIS A 155 -3.83 9.09 -0.82
C HIS A 155 -3.04 10.25 -0.24
N TYR A 156 -2.65 10.13 1.03
CA TYR A 156 -1.68 11.03 1.65
C TYR A 156 -0.29 10.69 1.11
N ALA A 157 0.08 11.30 -0.01
CA ALA A 157 1.40 11.25 -0.62
C ALA A 157 1.66 12.57 -1.37
N ARG A 158 2.91 12.84 -1.76
CA ARG A 158 3.28 13.99 -2.61
C ARG A 158 4.02 13.49 -3.84
N THR A 159 4.13 14.36 -4.85
CA THR A 159 5.02 14.19 -6.00
C THR A 159 6.12 15.26 -6.00
N SER A 160 7.17 15.07 -6.79
CA SER A 160 8.11 16.16 -7.12
C SER A 160 7.61 17.09 -8.23
N GLN A 161 6.65 16.66 -9.05
CA GLN A 161 5.99 17.50 -10.05
C GLN A 161 4.91 18.37 -9.39
N HIS A 162 4.70 19.57 -9.92
CA HIS A 162 3.58 20.43 -9.56
C HIS A 162 2.28 19.95 -10.22
N ASP A 163 1.13 20.18 -9.57
CA ASP A 163 -0.19 19.76 -10.06
C ASP A 163 -0.46 20.22 -11.51
N GLU A 164 0.08 21.37 -11.92
CA GLU A 164 -0.08 21.95 -13.26
C GLU A 164 0.79 21.29 -14.34
N GLU A 165 1.87 20.60 -13.95
CA GLU A 165 2.79 19.88 -14.85
C GLU A 165 2.19 18.55 -15.32
N VAL A 166 1.33 17.95 -14.49
CA VAL A 166 0.56 16.73 -14.81
C VAL A 166 -0.21 16.90 -16.13
N PHE A 167 -0.83 18.07 -16.32
CA PHE A 167 -1.64 18.39 -17.52
C PHE A 167 -0.83 18.71 -18.77
N GLN A 168 0.49 18.89 -18.66
CA GLN A 168 1.37 19.09 -19.81
C GLN A 168 1.73 17.74 -20.45
N ASN A 169 1.75 16.68 -19.64
CA ASN A 169 1.97 15.31 -20.07
C ASN A 169 0.64 14.64 -20.39
N LYS A 170 0.13 14.79 -21.62
CA LYS A 170 -1.09 14.08 -22.04
C LYS A 170 -0.84 12.56 -22.13
N PRO A 171 -1.60 11.71 -21.42
CA PRO A 171 -1.46 10.27 -21.50
C PRO A 171 -1.92 9.74 -22.87
N THR A 172 -1.16 8.80 -23.45
CA THR A 172 -1.45 8.18 -24.76
C THR A 172 -1.69 6.67 -24.65
N GLY A 173 -2.72 6.30 -23.89
CA GLY A 173 -3.14 4.91 -23.68
C GLY A 173 -2.16 4.07 -22.83
N ILE A 174 -2.35 2.74 -22.83
CA ILE A 174 -1.59 1.78 -22.00
C ILE A 174 -0.10 1.60 -22.37
N THR A 175 0.53 2.50 -23.12
CA THR A 175 1.96 2.35 -23.38
C THR A 175 2.75 2.66 -22.10
N GLU A 176 3.23 1.62 -21.43
CA GLU A 176 4.39 1.74 -20.54
C GLU A 176 5.45 2.55 -21.28
N ASP A 177 5.86 3.69 -20.68
CA ASP A 177 6.54 4.76 -21.40
C ASP A 177 7.64 4.21 -22.33
N SER A 178 7.51 4.45 -23.63
CA SER A 178 8.59 4.20 -24.61
C SER A 178 9.69 5.27 -24.50
N CYS A 179 10.03 5.65 -23.26
CA CYS A 179 11.14 6.51 -22.91
C CYS A 179 12.46 5.75 -23.12
N ASN A 180 12.82 5.57 -24.40
CA ASN A 180 14.15 5.18 -24.87
C ASN A 180 15.26 6.18 -24.46
N ASN A 181 14.92 7.22 -23.69
CA ASN A 181 15.84 8.10 -22.99
C ASN A 181 15.68 7.86 -21.48
N HIS A 182 16.73 7.39 -20.81
CA HIS A 182 16.83 7.37 -19.34
C HIS A 182 16.32 8.69 -18.75
N CYS A 183 15.28 8.62 -17.94
CA CYS A 183 14.48 9.78 -17.57
C CYS A 183 15.17 10.62 -16.48
N LYS A 184 16.03 11.57 -16.90
CA LYS A 184 16.56 12.63 -16.02
C LYS A 184 15.47 13.41 -15.29
N ASP A 185 14.26 13.43 -15.87
CA ASP A 185 13.05 14.08 -15.35
C ASP A 185 12.04 13.05 -14.78
N ALA A 186 12.56 12.05 -14.05
CA ALA A 186 11.74 11.11 -13.29
C ALA A 186 10.95 11.84 -12.19
N VAL A 187 9.62 11.65 -12.16
CA VAL A 187 8.79 12.11 -11.05
C VAL A 187 9.07 11.23 -9.83
N LYS A 188 9.20 11.87 -8.67
CA LYS A 188 9.50 11.21 -7.40
C LYS A 188 8.21 11.06 -6.58
N LEU A 189 7.99 9.90 -5.99
CA LEU A 189 6.96 9.72 -4.96
C LEU A 189 7.53 10.19 -3.62
N LEU A 190 6.91 11.19 -3.00
CA LEU A 190 7.40 11.83 -1.77
C LEU A 190 6.43 11.58 -0.61
N GLN A 191 6.97 11.45 0.61
CA GLN A 191 6.16 11.27 1.83
C GLN A 191 5.20 12.44 2.06
N ALA A 192 4.03 12.17 2.63
CA ALA A 192 3.08 13.24 3.00
C ALA A 192 3.59 14.13 4.14
N ALA A 193 3.05 15.35 4.22
CA ALA A 193 3.25 16.26 5.35
C ALA A 193 2.63 15.74 6.67
N ASP A 194 1.60 14.89 6.57
CA ASP A 194 1.07 14.12 7.71
C ASP A 194 1.75 12.76 7.80
N THR A 195 2.84 12.69 8.57
CA THR A 195 3.63 11.46 8.74
C THR A 195 2.85 10.30 9.38
N LYS A 196 1.70 10.56 10.04
CA LYS A 196 0.84 9.52 10.61
C LYS A 196 -0.16 8.93 9.61
N LYS A 197 -0.38 9.62 8.48
CA LYS A 197 -1.25 9.18 7.38
C LYS A 197 -0.48 8.90 6.08
N ASP A 198 0.82 9.19 6.00
CA ASP A 198 1.73 8.96 4.86
C ASP A 198 1.59 7.57 4.20
N GLN A 199 0.86 7.51 3.09
CA GLN A 199 0.47 6.30 2.35
C GLN A 199 1.48 5.87 1.27
N THR A 200 2.64 6.53 1.16
CA THR A 200 3.71 6.15 0.21
C THR A 200 4.14 4.68 0.30
N PHE A 201 3.99 4.05 1.47
CA PHE A 201 4.15 2.60 1.66
C PHE A 201 3.28 1.76 0.73
N PHE A 202 1.98 2.09 0.65
CA PHE A 202 1.00 1.37 -0.18
C PHE A 202 1.13 1.70 -1.67
N LEU A 203 1.69 2.87 -1.99
CA LEU A 203 1.97 3.34 -3.35
C LEU A 203 3.34 2.90 -3.89
N SER A 204 4.14 2.15 -3.11
CA SER A 204 5.53 1.80 -3.45
C SER A 204 5.73 0.92 -4.70
N GLN A 205 4.64 0.47 -5.32
CA GLN A 205 4.63 -0.38 -6.52
C GLN A 205 3.95 0.27 -7.74
N ILE A 206 3.53 1.54 -7.67
CA ILE A 206 2.91 2.23 -8.83
C ILE A 206 3.95 2.48 -9.93
N SER A 207 3.54 2.43 -11.20
CA SER A 207 4.43 2.72 -12.33
C SER A 207 4.74 4.22 -12.43
N GLN A 208 5.87 4.55 -13.07
CA GLN A 208 6.25 5.94 -13.32
C GLN A 208 5.21 6.69 -14.16
N HIS A 209 4.69 6.01 -15.18
CA HIS A 209 3.56 6.48 -15.99
C HIS A 209 2.36 6.86 -15.12
N ALA A 210 1.94 5.97 -14.21
CA ALA A 210 0.80 6.24 -13.35
C ALA A 210 1.06 7.36 -12.33
N LEU A 211 2.29 7.47 -11.82
CA LEU A 211 2.69 8.58 -10.95
C LEU A 211 2.66 9.92 -11.70
N ARG A 212 3.19 9.97 -12.92
CA ARG A 212 3.18 11.15 -13.81
C ARG A 212 1.78 11.67 -14.10
N HIS A 213 0.82 10.78 -14.31
CA HIS A 213 -0.57 11.14 -14.57
C HIS A 213 -1.46 11.20 -13.31
N THR A 214 -0.88 11.20 -12.09
CA THR A 214 -1.66 11.29 -10.83
C THR A 214 -1.34 12.52 -9.99
N ILE A 215 -2.39 13.16 -9.46
CA ILE A 215 -2.32 14.22 -8.44
C ILE A 215 -2.70 13.68 -7.05
N PHE A 216 -2.02 14.17 -6.00
CA PHE A 216 -2.33 13.84 -4.60
C PHE A 216 -2.59 15.09 -3.72
N PRO A 217 -3.70 15.84 -3.85
CA PRO A 217 -3.81 17.14 -3.16
C PRO A 217 -4.03 17.09 -1.63
N LEU A 218 -3.96 15.91 -1.01
CA LEU A 218 -3.76 15.74 0.43
C LEU A 218 -2.32 15.81 0.88
N GLY A 219 -1.35 15.66 -0.02
CA GLY A 219 0.05 15.46 0.34
C GLY A 219 0.64 16.55 1.23
N ALA A 220 0.12 17.77 1.13
CA ALA A 220 0.52 18.92 1.93
C ALA A 220 -0.35 19.17 3.19
N LEU A 221 -1.44 18.41 3.39
CA LEU A 221 -2.45 18.65 4.42
C LEU A 221 -2.35 17.65 5.58
N ARG A 222 -2.73 18.10 6.78
CA ARG A 222 -2.93 17.23 7.94
C ARG A 222 -4.37 16.76 8.03
N LYS A 223 -4.56 15.57 8.58
CA LYS A 223 -5.87 14.93 8.78
C LYS A 223 -6.82 15.71 9.71
N ASN A 224 -6.38 16.73 10.46
CA ASN A 224 -7.34 17.63 11.12
C ASN A 224 -7.86 18.71 10.14
N VAL A 225 -6.99 19.31 9.34
CA VAL A 225 -7.33 20.39 8.39
C VAL A 225 -8.32 19.92 7.34
N VAL A 226 -8.15 18.72 6.77
CA VAL A 226 -9.09 18.16 5.78
C VAL A 226 -10.47 17.88 6.42
N LYS A 227 -10.53 17.71 7.75
CA LYS A 227 -11.74 17.47 8.54
C LYS A 227 -12.52 18.77 8.77
N GLU A 228 -11.77 19.84 9.02
CA GLU A 228 -12.26 21.22 9.15
C GLU A 228 -12.83 21.70 7.80
N LEU A 229 -12.06 21.56 6.71
CA LEU A 229 -12.50 21.86 5.34
C LEU A 229 -13.79 21.10 4.95
N ALA A 230 -13.85 19.79 5.18
CA ALA A 230 -15.05 19.00 4.90
C ALA A 230 -16.26 19.40 5.79
N ALA A 231 -16.04 19.98 6.96
CA ALA A 231 -17.10 20.54 7.79
C ALA A 231 -17.63 21.86 7.23
N GLU A 232 -16.72 22.76 6.82
CA GLU A 232 -17.03 24.06 6.22
C GLU A 232 -17.81 23.91 4.91
N ALA A 233 -17.46 22.91 4.08
CA ALA A 233 -18.20 22.54 2.87
C ALA A 233 -19.50 21.75 3.11
N GLY A 234 -19.94 21.57 4.37
CA GLY A 234 -21.23 20.96 4.72
C GLY A 234 -21.29 19.42 4.69
N PHE A 235 -20.16 18.72 4.51
CA PHE A 235 -20.11 17.25 4.46
C PHE A 235 -20.18 16.57 5.85
N HIS A 236 -20.94 17.14 6.79
CA HIS A 236 -21.08 16.62 8.16
C HIS A 236 -21.60 15.17 8.25
N HIS A 237 -22.29 14.68 7.22
CA HIS A 237 -22.73 13.29 7.14
C HIS A 237 -21.54 12.32 6.95
N VAL A 238 -20.54 12.71 6.14
CA VAL A 238 -19.28 11.96 5.94
C VAL A 238 -18.43 11.97 7.20
N LEU A 239 -18.36 13.10 7.92
CA LEU A 239 -17.57 13.24 9.15
C LEU A 239 -17.99 12.29 10.29
N LYS A 240 -19.22 11.76 10.27
CA LYS A 240 -19.74 10.78 11.24
C LYS A 240 -19.30 9.34 10.93
N ARG A 241 -18.75 9.06 9.75
CA ARG A 241 -18.32 7.70 9.36
C ARG A 241 -16.99 7.33 10.04
N LYS A 242 -16.96 6.15 10.66
CA LYS A 242 -15.69 5.50 11.08
C LYS A 242 -14.82 5.20 9.86
N GLU A 243 -13.51 5.12 10.03
CA GLU A 243 -12.59 4.76 8.95
C GLU A 243 -12.49 3.21 8.87
N SER A 244 -12.68 2.62 7.68
CA SER A 244 -12.70 1.16 7.48
C SER A 244 -11.41 0.47 7.92
N MET A 245 -11.54 -0.73 8.47
CA MET A 245 -10.43 -1.62 8.81
C MET A 245 -10.44 -2.84 7.87
N GLY A 246 -9.34 -3.57 7.79
CA GLY A 246 -9.24 -4.82 7.02
C GLY A 246 -8.75 -4.64 5.58
N ILE A 247 -8.81 -5.73 4.81
CA ILE A 247 -8.32 -5.82 3.42
C ILE A 247 -9.13 -4.88 2.54
N CYS A 248 -8.46 -4.16 1.62
CA CYS A 248 -9.12 -3.24 0.71
C CYS A 248 -10.31 -3.90 -0.03
N PHE A 249 -11.43 -3.18 -0.13
CA PHE A 249 -12.72 -3.62 -0.69
C PHE A 249 -13.46 -4.78 0.03
N ILE A 250 -12.77 -5.71 0.71
CA ILE A 250 -13.37 -6.86 1.42
C ILE A 250 -13.92 -6.46 2.80
N GLY A 251 -13.26 -5.52 3.48
CA GLY A 251 -13.69 -4.94 4.75
C GLY A 251 -13.20 -5.69 6.01
N GLU A 252 -13.81 -5.37 7.15
CA GLU A 252 -13.44 -5.94 8.46
C GLU A 252 -14.18 -7.26 8.70
N ARG A 253 -13.40 -8.35 8.83
CA ARG A 253 -13.91 -9.72 9.02
C ARG A 253 -13.04 -10.51 10.00
N ASN A 254 -13.56 -11.63 10.50
CA ASN A 254 -12.71 -12.65 11.12
C ASN A 254 -11.84 -13.30 10.03
N PHE A 255 -10.53 -13.09 10.10
CA PHE A 255 -9.59 -13.59 9.09
C PHE A 255 -9.54 -15.12 8.99
N GLU A 256 -9.66 -15.84 10.11
CA GLU A 256 -9.62 -17.32 10.10
C GLU A 256 -10.83 -17.89 9.35
N ASN A 257 -12.04 -17.40 9.64
CA ASN A 257 -13.23 -17.84 8.93
C ASN A 257 -13.11 -17.51 7.43
N PHE A 258 -12.77 -16.26 7.11
CA PHE A 258 -12.67 -15.75 5.74
C PHE A 258 -11.66 -16.53 4.89
N ILE A 259 -10.44 -16.78 5.36
CA ILE A 259 -9.44 -17.48 4.54
C ILE A 259 -9.73 -18.98 4.41
N LEU A 260 -10.46 -19.58 5.37
CA LEU A 260 -10.90 -20.98 5.31
C LEU A 260 -12.09 -21.21 4.36
N GLU A 261 -12.72 -20.16 3.85
CA GLU A 261 -13.66 -20.26 2.70
C GLU A 261 -12.90 -20.53 1.38
N TYR A 262 -11.57 -20.33 1.35
CA TYR A 262 -10.73 -20.44 0.15
C TYR A 262 -9.55 -21.42 0.26
N LEU A 263 -9.09 -21.73 1.48
CA LEU A 263 -8.02 -22.70 1.74
C LEU A 263 -8.53 -23.83 2.62
N GLU A 264 -8.32 -25.07 2.17
CA GLU A 264 -8.61 -26.26 2.99
C GLU A 264 -7.76 -26.26 4.28
N PRO A 265 -8.33 -26.61 5.44
CA PRO A 265 -7.58 -26.79 6.68
C PRO A 265 -6.43 -27.79 6.50
N ARG A 266 -5.22 -27.40 6.89
CA ARG A 266 -4.03 -28.26 6.94
C ARG A 266 -3.48 -28.28 8.38
N PRO A 267 -4.00 -29.14 9.26
CA PRO A 267 -3.65 -29.09 10.68
C PRO A 267 -2.16 -29.32 10.93
N GLY A 268 -1.60 -28.61 11.92
CA GLY A 268 -0.20 -28.67 12.31
C GLY A 268 -0.01 -28.38 13.80
N ASN A 269 1.24 -28.41 14.27
CA ASN A 269 1.56 -28.19 15.68
C ASN A 269 2.13 -26.80 15.94
N PHE A 270 1.84 -26.26 17.12
CA PHE A 270 2.67 -25.21 17.70
C PHE A 270 3.88 -25.86 18.37
N VAL A 271 5.09 -25.47 17.98
CA VAL A 271 6.34 -26.02 18.50
C VAL A 271 7.16 -24.91 19.16
N SER A 272 7.59 -25.12 20.40
CA SER A 272 8.47 -24.20 21.12
C SER A 272 9.86 -24.15 20.48
N ILE A 273 10.36 -22.95 20.15
CA ILE A 273 11.70 -22.76 19.57
C ILE A 273 12.85 -22.94 20.60
N GLU A 274 12.53 -22.95 21.89
CA GLU A 274 13.51 -23.07 22.97
C GLU A 274 13.92 -24.51 23.23
N ASP A 275 12.96 -25.44 23.24
CA ASP A 275 13.12 -26.84 23.66
C ASP A 275 12.53 -27.87 22.67
N GLY A 276 11.96 -27.43 21.55
CA GLY A 276 11.32 -28.30 20.54
C GLY A 276 10.00 -28.94 21.00
N LYS A 277 9.45 -28.51 22.15
CA LYS A 277 8.24 -29.10 22.72
C LYS A 277 6.99 -28.74 21.92
N VAL A 278 6.13 -29.73 21.67
CA VAL A 278 4.77 -29.49 21.14
C VAL A 278 3.90 -28.84 22.21
N MET A 279 3.37 -27.65 21.89
CA MET A 279 2.62 -26.78 22.80
C MET A 279 1.10 -26.81 22.54
N GLY A 280 0.67 -27.31 21.39
CA GLY A 280 -0.73 -27.40 20.97
C GLY A 280 -0.84 -27.61 19.46
N THR A 281 -2.05 -27.52 18.91
CA THR A 281 -2.32 -27.68 17.47
C THR A 281 -3.05 -26.46 16.89
N HIS A 282 -3.03 -26.34 15.56
CA HIS A 282 -3.76 -25.33 14.78
C HIS A 282 -4.30 -25.92 13.48
N LYS A 283 -5.14 -25.17 12.74
CA LYS A 283 -5.83 -25.62 11.52
C LYS A 283 -5.07 -25.38 10.20
N GLY A 284 -3.88 -24.79 10.25
CA GLY A 284 -3.14 -24.31 9.07
C GLY A 284 -2.08 -23.27 9.43
N TRP A 285 -0.89 -23.34 8.83
CA TRP A 285 0.19 -22.37 9.00
C TRP A 285 -0.13 -20.99 8.38
N PHE A 286 -1.03 -20.99 7.39
CA PHE A 286 -1.50 -19.81 6.67
C PHE A 286 -2.38 -18.87 7.52
N LEU A 287 -2.87 -19.35 8.67
CA LEU A 287 -3.60 -18.56 9.67
C LEU A 287 -2.68 -17.67 10.54
N PHE A 288 -1.37 -17.80 10.39
CA PHE A 288 -0.37 -17.19 11.28
C PHE A 288 0.65 -16.34 10.53
N THR A 289 0.85 -15.13 11.03
CA THR A 289 1.89 -14.19 10.61
C THR A 289 3.00 -14.14 11.66
N LEU A 290 4.26 -13.92 11.26
CA LEU A 290 5.36 -13.83 12.23
C LEU A 290 5.10 -12.65 13.20
N GLY A 291 5.46 -12.84 14.46
CA GLY A 291 5.20 -11.89 15.54
C GLY A 291 3.75 -11.79 16.03
N GLN A 292 2.81 -12.55 15.45
CA GLN A 292 1.43 -12.71 15.93
C GLN A 292 1.40 -13.52 17.23
N ARG A 293 0.50 -13.18 18.16
CA ARG A 293 0.26 -13.99 19.37
C ARG A 293 -0.49 -15.27 19.00
N ALA A 294 0.09 -16.43 19.29
CA ALA A 294 -0.46 -17.74 18.92
C ALA A 294 -1.70 -18.17 19.74
N ARG A 295 -1.95 -17.50 20.89
CA ARG A 295 -3.11 -17.74 21.79
C ARG A 295 -3.29 -19.20 22.24
N ILE A 296 -2.18 -19.90 22.48
CA ILE A 296 -2.14 -21.28 22.96
C ILE A 296 -2.77 -21.38 24.36
N GLY A 297 -3.71 -22.31 24.54
CA GLY A 297 -4.39 -22.54 25.82
C GLY A 297 -3.47 -23.09 26.91
N GLY A 298 -3.81 -22.82 28.18
CA GLY A 298 -3.08 -23.34 29.35
C GLY A 298 -1.71 -22.72 29.63
N GLN A 299 -1.23 -21.80 28.79
CA GLN A 299 0.05 -21.12 28.98
C GLN A 299 -0.06 -19.93 29.94
N ARG A 300 0.93 -19.76 30.82
CA ARG A 300 1.04 -18.58 31.70
C ARG A 300 1.44 -17.34 30.89
N ASP A 301 2.46 -17.49 30.07
CA ASP A 301 3.02 -16.41 29.25
C ASP A 301 2.32 -16.29 27.89
N ALA A 302 2.45 -15.11 27.27
CA ALA A 302 2.00 -14.90 25.90
C ALA A 302 3.03 -15.46 24.92
N TRP A 303 2.64 -16.48 24.15
CA TRP A 303 3.46 -17.06 23.09
C TRP A 303 3.22 -16.38 21.73
N PHE A 304 4.29 -16.16 20.98
CA PHE A 304 4.30 -15.48 19.69
C PHE A 304 4.95 -16.34 18.62
N VAL A 305 4.42 -16.28 17.40
CA VAL A 305 4.95 -16.99 16.23
C VAL A 305 6.29 -16.39 15.82
N VAL A 306 7.33 -17.22 15.67
CA VAL A 306 8.70 -16.80 15.32
C VAL A 306 9.17 -17.36 13.99
N ASP A 307 8.64 -18.51 13.59
CA ASP A 307 8.95 -19.16 12.31
C ASP A 307 7.83 -20.13 11.88
N LYS A 308 7.89 -20.63 10.64
CA LYS A 308 6.92 -21.61 10.10
C LYS A 308 7.61 -22.59 9.16
N GLU A 309 7.44 -23.89 9.39
CA GLU A 309 7.89 -24.95 8.48
C GLU A 309 6.69 -25.48 7.69
N ILE A 310 6.71 -25.27 6.38
CA ILE A 310 5.57 -25.58 5.49
C ILE A 310 5.49 -27.08 5.21
N ASN A 311 6.62 -27.79 5.18
CA ASN A 311 6.66 -29.21 4.83
C ASN A 311 6.10 -30.12 5.93
N THR A 312 6.33 -29.77 7.21
CA THR A 312 5.71 -30.46 8.36
C THR A 312 4.39 -29.83 8.78
N GLY A 313 4.16 -28.57 8.40
CA GLY A 313 3.02 -27.77 8.82
C GLY A 313 3.17 -27.11 10.19
N ASP A 314 4.33 -27.24 10.83
CA ASP A 314 4.58 -26.73 12.18
C ASP A 314 4.78 -25.20 12.22
N VAL A 315 4.21 -24.57 13.25
CA VAL A 315 4.35 -23.15 13.54
C VAL A 315 5.21 -22.98 14.80
N PHE A 316 6.42 -22.46 14.62
CA PHE A 316 7.34 -22.24 15.72
C PHE A 316 6.94 -21.01 16.55
N VAL A 317 6.98 -21.17 17.87
CA VAL A 317 6.58 -20.14 18.83
C VAL A 317 7.62 -19.93 19.92
N ALA A 318 7.65 -18.71 20.48
CA ALA A 318 8.51 -18.35 21.61
C ALA A 318 7.74 -17.55 22.67
N PRO A 319 8.17 -17.57 23.95
CA PRO A 319 7.51 -16.83 25.02
C PRO A 319 7.89 -15.34 25.01
N GLY A 320 6.92 -14.48 25.30
CA GLY A 320 7.15 -13.04 25.48
C GLY A 320 7.27 -12.23 24.18
N THR A 321 7.08 -10.91 24.30
CA THR A 321 7.05 -10.00 23.15
C THR A 321 8.42 -9.70 22.54
N THR A 322 9.50 -9.92 23.29
CA THR A 322 10.88 -9.50 23.00
C THR A 322 11.87 -10.66 22.80
N HIS A 323 11.39 -11.90 22.64
CA HIS A 323 12.27 -13.06 22.46
C HIS A 323 13.21 -12.88 21.25
N PRO A 324 14.51 -13.21 21.33
CA PRO A 324 15.48 -12.94 20.26
C PRO A 324 15.14 -13.58 18.90
N ALA A 325 14.39 -14.69 18.87
CA ALA A 325 13.96 -15.33 17.62
C ALA A 325 12.96 -14.47 16.81
N LEU A 326 12.31 -13.50 17.44
CA LEU A 326 11.48 -12.51 16.75
C LEU A 326 12.30 -11.46 15.99
N TYR A 327 13.59 -11.32 16.25
CA TYR A 327 14.40 -10.23 15.70
C TYR A 327 15.38 -10.73 14.65
N ARG A 328 15.49 -9.99 13.55
CA ARG A 328 16.38 -10.26 12.41
C ARG A 328 16.97 -8.95 11.90
N ASN A 329 18.24 -8.98 11.50
CA ASN A 329 18.98 -7.81 10.98
C ASN A 329 19.29 -7.92 9.47
N SER A 330 18.85 -8.98 8.79
CA SER A 330 19.02 -9.15 7.35
C SER A 330 17.84 -9.87 6.73
N LEU A 331 17.57 -9.58 5.46
CA LEU A 331 16.53 -10.21 4.63
C LEU A 331 16.90 -10.10 3.15
N GLN A 332 16.37 -11.00 2.32
CA GLN A 332 16.45 -10.93 0.87
C GLN A 332 15.09 -10.51 0.32
N ILE A 333 15.08 -9.58 -0.63
CA ILE A 333 13.89 -9.19 -1.39
C ILE A 333 14.02 -9.57 -2.87
N ASP A 334 12.86 -9.86 -3.48
CA ASP A 334 12.66 -9.93 -4.92
C ASP A 334 13.15 -8.63 -5.61
N PRO A 335 13.45 -8.66 -6.92
CA PRO A 335 13.86 -7.48 -7.68
C PRO A 335 12.99 -6.26 -7.39
N VAL A 336 13.64 -5.14 -7.08
CA VAL A 336 12.95 -3.92 -6.63
C VAL A 336 12.24 -3.28 -7.80
N HIS A 337 10.94 -3.03 -7.63
CA HIS A 337 10.19 -2.11 -8.47
C HIS A 337 10.64 -0.69 -8.13
N TRP A 338 11.46 -0.08 -8.98
CA TRP A 338 11.88 1.31 -8.83
C TRP A 338 10.83 2.23 -9.46
N ILE A 339 10.33 3.20 -8.68
CA ILE A 339 9.34 4.17 -9.18
C ILE A 339 9.94 5.05 -10.28
N ALA A 340 11.25 5.33 -10.22
CA ALA A 340 12.00 6.03 -11.25
C ALA A 340 12.35 5.16 -12.48
N GLN A 341 11.78 3.95 -12.62
CA GLN A 341 12.11 2.89 -13.60
C GLN A 341 13.52 2.31 -13.41
N ASP A 342 14.55 3.16 -13.41
CA ASP A 342 15.94 2.77 -13.19
C ASP A 342 16.29 2.70 -11.70
N ALA A 343 17.21 1.78 -11.35
CA ALA A 343 17.79 1.74 -10.00
C ALA A 343 18.71 2.96 -9.76
N PRO A 344 18.86 3.45 -8.51
CA PRO A 344 19.73 4.58 -8.21
C PRO A 344 21.17 4.36 -8.68
N LEU A 345 21.79 5.40 -9.26
CA LEU A 345 23.13 5.32 -9.86
C LEU A 345 24.23 4.83 -8.90
N GLU A 346 24.11 5.14 -7.61
CA GLU A 346 24.98 4.62 -6.53
C GLU A 346 24.93 3.09 -6.49
N LEU A 347 23.72 2.52 -6.50
CA LEU A 347 23.48 1.08 -6.44
C LEU A 347 23.86 0.36 -7.74
N LEU A 348 23.70 1.01 -8.89
CA LEU A 348 24.16 0.46 -10.18
C LEU A 348 25.69 0.42 -10.29
N ARG A 349 26.37 1.49 -9.87
CA ARG A 349 27.83 1.64 -9.97
C ARG A 349 28.57 0.83 -8.92
N ASP A 350 28.18 0.97 -7.66
CA ASP A 350 28.92 0.45 -6.51
C ASP A 350 28.36 -0.89 -6.00
N ARG A 351 27.26 -1.38 -6.60
CA ARG A 351 26.48 -2.58 -6.21
C ARG A 351 25.95 -2.55 -4.77
N VAL A 352 26.11 -1.41 -4.10
CA VAL A 352 25.78 -1.14 -2.70
C VAL A 352 25.19 0.26 -2.58
N MET A 353 24.18 0.45 -1.73
CA MET A 353 23.62 1.78 -1.43
C MET A 353 23.12 1.84 0.01
N GLN A 354 23.28 3.00 0.66
CA GLN A 354 22.58 3.28 1.93
C GLN A 354 21.23 3.97 1.69
N CYS A 355 20.21 3.48 2.39
CA CYS A 355 18.87 4.07 2.40
C CYS A 355 18.13 3.71 3.71
N SER A 356 16.85 4.06 3.81
CA SER A 356 15.97 3.67 4.90
C SER A 356 14.92 2.68 4.42
N PHE A 357 14.45 1.83 5.34
CA PHE A 357 13.52 0.75 5.05
C PHE A 357 12.37 0.71 6.07
N ARG A 358 11.20 0.26 5.62
CA ARG A 358 10.11 -0.26 6.48
C ARG A 358 9.34 -1.36 5.75
N PHE A 359 8.86 -2.36 6.49
CA PHE A 359 7.99 -3.43 5.96
C PHE A 359 6.56 -3.40 6.51
N GLN A 360 6.25 -2.44 7.38
CA GLN A 360 4.90 -2.13 7.85
C GLN A 360 4.71 -0.61 7.76
N HIS A 361 3.53 -0.16 7.32
CA HIS A 361 3.22 1.24 7.04
C HIS A 361 3.58 2.22 8.18
N GLN A 362 3.24 1.88 9.44
CA GLN A 362 3.52 2.68 10.64
C GLN A 362 4.82 2.32 11.38
N MET A 363 5.63 1.40 10.86
CA MET A 363 6.95 1.12 11.42
C MET A 363 7.87 2.34 11.18
N PRO A 364 8.64 2.79 12.19
CA PRO A 364 9.69 3.79 11.98
C PRO A 364 10.68 3.36 10.90
N LEU A 365 11.19 4.32 10.13
CA LEU A 365 12.23 4.05 9.16
C LEU A 365 13.50 3.53 9.86
N VAL A 366 14.03 2.40 9.38
CA VAL A 366 15.28 1.80 9.84
C VAL A 366 16.32 1.95 8.75
N LEU A 367 17.47 2.54 9.10
CA LEU A 367 18.62 2.66 8.20
C LEU A 367 19.08 1.25 7.76
N CYS A 368 19.30 1.08 6.47
CA CYS A 368 19.75 -0.16 5.88
C CYS A 368 20.79 0.05 4.77
N GLN A 369 21.50 -1.02 4.45
CA GLN A 369 22.39 -1.14 3.31
C GLN A 369 21.80 -2.17 2.36
N LEU A 370 21.65 -1.78 1.09
CA LEU A 370 21.27 -2.68 0.00
C LEU A 370 22.52 -3.23 -0.66
N ILE A 371 22.48 -4.50 -1.07
CA ILE A 371 23.51 -5.16 -1.88
C ILE A 371 22.81 -5.89 -3.02
N PHE A 372 23.17 -5.55 -4.26
CA PHE A 372 22.57 -6.14 -5.47
C PHE A 372 23.24 -7.47 -5.85
N ASN A 373 22.47 -8.56 -5.89
CA ASN A 373 22.92 -9.88 -6.31
C ASN A 373 22.96 -10.03 -7.84
N PRO A 374 23.66 -11.03 -8.39
CA PRO A 374 23.69 -11.30 -9.84
C PRO A 374 22.36 -11.79 -10.44
N ASP A 375 21.38 -12.18 -9.60
CA ASP A 375 20.04 -12.64 -9.98
C ASP A 375 18.96 -11.53 -9.82
N ASP A 376 19.40 -10.27 -9.77
CA ASP A 376 18.62 -9.05 -9.52
C ASP A 376 17.86 -9.00 -8.17
N THR A 377 18.00 -10.01 -7.31
CA THR A 377 17.54 -9.93 -5.92
C THR A 377 18.41 -8.98 -5.10
N VAL A 378 17.88 -8.50 -3.97
CA VAL A 378 18.59 -7.54 -3.12
C VAL A 378 18.70 -8.06 -1.70
N TRP A 379 19.93 -8.15 -1.18
CA TRP A 379 20.18 -8.30 0.25
C TRP A 379 20.01 -6.96 0.94
N VAL A 380 19.24 -6.95 2.02
CA VAL A 380 18.97 -5.77 2.85
C VAL A 380 19.53 -6.04 4.24
N THR A 381 20.63 -5.38 4.61
CA THR A 381 21.21 -5.43 5.96
C THR A 381 20.75 -4.21 6.75
N LEU A 382 20.20 -4.45 7.94
CA LEU A 382 19.55 -3.45 8.78
C LEU A 382 20.50 -2.99 9.89
N ALA A 383 20.61 -1.69 10.10
CA ALA A 383 21.48 -1.11 11.15
C ALA A 383 21.03 -1.50 12.57
N ASN A 384 19.73 -1.82 12.74
CA ASN A 384 19.18 -2.35 13.99
C ASN A 384 18.27 -3.56 13.66
N PRO A 385 18.28 -4.63 14.48
CA PRO A 385 17.38 -5.77 14.29
C PRO A 385 15.90 -5.35 14.38
N VAL A 386 15.08 -5.83 13.46
CA VAL A 386 13.64 -5.52 13.42
C VAL A 386 12.82 -6.72 13.87
N ARG A 387 11.75 -6.44 14.63
CA ARG A 387 10.84 -7.47 15.14
C ARG A 387 9.92 -7.94 14.01
N ALA A 388 9.86 -9.25 13.79
CA ALA A 388 8.89 -9.93 12.94
C ALA A 388 8.86 -9.46 11.47
N ALA A 389 10.03 -9.20 10.88
CA ALA A 389 10.17 -9.18 9.41
C ALA A 389 9.52 -10.45 8.83
N THR A 390 8.68 -10.31 7.82
CA THR A 390 7.76 -11.37 7.38
C THR A 390 7.79 -11.55 5.86
N PRO A 391 8.07 -12.75 5.32
CA PRO A 391 7.98 -13.04 3.90
C PRO A 391 6.58 -12.78 3.31
N GLY A 392 6.51 -12.26 2.09
CA GLY A 392 5.27 -11.83 1.43
C GLY A 392 4.87 -10.38 1.68
N GLN A 393 5.34 -9.75 2.76
CA GLN A 393 5.28 -8.29 2.90
C GLN A 393 6.31 -7.63 1.97
N PHE A 394 6.18 -6.32 1.76
CA PHE A 394 7.12 -5.56 0.92
C PHE A 394 8.12 -4.80 1.79
N ALA A 395 9.40 -4.88 1.44
CA ALA A 395 10.43 -3.98 1.93
C ALA A 395 10.35 -2.69 1.11
N VAL A 396 9.82 -1.61 1.70
CA VAL A 396 9.69 -0.32 1.04
C VAL A 396 10.87 0.56 1.38
N LEU A 397 11.50 1.12 0.35
CA LEU A 397 12.80 1.78 0.39
C LEU A 397 12.64 3.30 0.27
N TYR A 398 13.36 4.04 1.11
CA TYR A 398 13.28 5.50 1.22
C TYR A 398 14.66 6.14 1.25
N LYS A 399 14.82 7.29 0.59
CA LYS A 399 16.00 8.17 0.76
C LYS A 399 15.49 9.59 0.98
N ASP A 400 15.92 10.20 2.08
CA ASP A 400 15.37 11.46 2.59
C ASP A 400 13.83 11.41 2.75
N GLN A 401 13.06 12.09 1.89
CA GLN A 401 11.59 12.07 1.86
C GLN A 401 11.03 11.28 0.65
N GLU A 402 11.89 10.69 -0.18
CA GLU A 402 11.52 9.99 -1.41
C GLU A 402 11.29 8.51 -1.13
N CYS A 403 10.14 7.99 -1.55
CA CYS A 403 9.87 6.56 -1.70
C CYS A 403 10.50 6.13 -3.02
N LEU A 404 11.57 5.35 -2.96
CA LEU A 404 12.29 4.88 -4.15
C LEU A 404 11.54 3.76 -4.87
N GLY A 405 10.76 2.97 -4.12
CA GLY A 405 10.13 1.75 -4.60
C GLY A 405 10.08 0.67 -3.53
N SER A 406 9.80 -0.57 -3.93
CA SER A 406 9.83 -1.73 -3.03
C SER A 406 10.11 -3.05 -3.73
N GLY A 407 10.60 -4.03 -2.97
CA GLY A 407 10.67 -5.43 -3.35
C GLY A 407 9.92 -6.29 -2.33
N LYS A 408 9.36 -7.43 -2.75
CA LYS A 408 8.70 -8.35 -1.82
C LYS A 408 9.76 -9.09 -1.00
N ILE A 409 9.56 -9.20 0.30
CA ILE A 409 10.42 -10.00 1.20
C ILE A 409 10.25 -11.47 0.82
N LYS A 410 11.31 -12.07 0.29
CA LYS A 410 11.36 -13.46 -0.18
C LYS A 410 11.82 -14.37 0.95
N GLU A 411 12.97 -14.04 1.52
CA GLU A 411 13.66 -14.84 2.54
C GLU A 411 14.18 -13.94 3.67
N LEU A 412 14.36 -14.54 4.84
CA LEU A 412 14.87 -13.87 6.03
C LEU A 412 16.28 -14.38 6.35
N GLY A 413 17.13 -13.49 6.85
CA GLY A 413 18.37 -13.90 7.49
C GLY A 413 18.12 -14.66 8.80
N PRO A 414 19.19 -15.21 9.41
CA PRO A 414 19.11 -15.88 10.70
C PRO A 414 18.56 -14.94 11.77
N SER A 415 17.76 -15.47 12.68
CA SER A 415 17.29 -14.70 13.84
C SER A 415 18.41 -14.46 14.83
N ILE A 416 18.28 -13.42 15.67
CA ILE A 416 19.26 -13.14 16.73
C ILE A 416 19.42 -14.36 17.68
N TYR A 417 18.34 -15.12 17.90
CA TYR A 417 18.40 -16.38 18.64
C TYR A 417 19.29 -17.44 17.98
N MET A 418 19.15 -17.64 16.66
CA MET A 418 19.97 -18.60 15.91
C MET A 418 21.46 -18.22 15.94
N LEU A 419 21.77 -16.92 15.82
CA LEU A 419 23.14 -16.41 15.93
C LEU A 419 23.74 -16.67 17.32
N GLN A 420 22.99 -16.37 18.38
CA GLN A 420 23.41 -16.60 19.78
C GLN A 420 23.69 -18.08 20.07
N GLN A 421 22.88 -19.00 19.53
CA GLN A 421 23.12 -20.44 19.65
C GLN A 421 24.38 -20.89 18.89
N GLY A 422 24.65 -20.32 17.71
CA GLY A 422 25.87 -20.57 16.94
C GLY A 422 27.14 -20.11 17.65
N GLU A 423 27.15 -18.87 18.18
CA GLU A 423 28.27 -18.33 18.96
C GLU A 423 28.52 -19.13 20.25
N GLY A 424 27.45 -19.55 20.93
CA GLY A 424 27.55 -20.43 22.10
C GLY A 424 28.19 -21.79 21.78
N ALA A 425 27.88 -22.36 20.61
CA ALA A 425 28.48 -23.61 20.16
C ALA A 425 29.97 -23.48 19.78
N GLU A 426 30.42 -22.31 19.31
CA GLU A 426 31.86 -22.05 19.10
C GLU A 426 32.61 -21.80 20.41
N LEU A 427 32.03 -21.06 21.35
CA LEU A 427 32.60 -20.84 22.69
C LEU A 427 32.70 -22.12 23.53
N ALA A 428 31.81 -23.09 23.28
CA ALA A 428 31.86 -24.41 23.90
C ALA A 428 32.92 -25.36 23.30
N ARG A 429 33.59 -25.00 22.19
CA ARG A 429 34.74 -25.77 21.69
C ARG A 429 35.95 -25.52 22.59
N PRO A 430 36.57 -26.55 23.18
CA PRO A 430 37.77 -26.34 23.99
C PRO A 430 38.87 -25.76 23.10
N ARG A 431 39.37 -24.57 23.47
CA ARG A 431 40.57 -24.00 22.85
C ARG A 431 41.70 -25.02 22.97
N ARG A 432 42.08 -25.64 21.85
CA ARG A 432 43.33 -26.42 21.79
C ARG A 432 44.48 -25.44 22.01
N LEU A 433 45.01 -25.45 23.24
CA LEU A 433 46.32 -24.91 23.53
C LEU A 433 47.33 -25.76 22.74
N THR A 434 47.98 -25.13 21.77
CA THR A 434 49.20 -25.61 21.11
C THR A 434 50.40 -24.95 21.75
#